data_AF-A0A6B3RNU5-F1
#
_entry.id   AF-A0A6B3RNU5-F1
#
_cell.length_a   1.000
_cell.length_b   1.000
_cell.length_c   1.000
_cell.angle_alpha   90.00
_cell.angle_beta   90.00
_cell.angle_gamma   90.00
#
_symmetry.space_group_name_H-M   'P 1'
#
loop_
_entity.id
_entity.type
_entity.pdbx_description
1 polymer ?
#
loop_
_entity_poly.entity_id
_entity_poly.type
_entity_poly.pdbx_seq_one_letter_code
_entity_poly.pdbx_strand_id
1 'polypeptide(L)'
;MNRLEPEACLIPQEDRVKLRAALPSLWVLPFKRGDHRRFFRLVALIEKNPDWCQDLTSEELPSGEYVKLHHEARRNGSHWSDYWWLHGGIRGRKPGEYLLPASVTGQDPRQEGNSFPRRKDFVFICRNDVFANLYACHQSDGVIYEVAPDNPIRPQPSHLRALMILWEDPKLAHVPGSILIEMLEGFTCSRAKVIATRERSLPWYHDDQAGRPRRHD
;
A
#
# COMPACT_ATOMS: atom_id res chain seq x y z
N MET A 1 14.16 4.52 -22.98
CA MET A 1 12.99 4.05 -22.19
C MET A 1 12.41 2.88 -22.96
N ASN A 2 12.68 1.64 -22.54
CA ASN A 2 12.07 0.48 -23.16
C ASN A 2 10.58 0.48 -22.80
N ARG A 3 9.70 0.47 -23.81
CA ARG A 3 8.29 0.15 -23.59
C ARG A 3 8.26 -1.23 -22.95
N LEU A 4 7.61 -1.35 -21.79
CA LEU A 4 7.11 -2.63 -21.33
C LEU A 4 6.03 -3.03 -22.36
N GLU A 5 6.42 -3.85 -23.34
CA GLU A 5 5.45 -4.51 -24.21
C GLU A 5 4.56 -5.37 -23.31
N PRO A 6 3.22 -5.33 -23.46
CA PRO A 6 2.32 -6.08 -22.62
C PRO A 6 2.42 -7.56 -23.02
N GLU A 7 3.34 -8.29 -22.41
CA GLU A 7 3.28 -9.75 -22.43
C GLU A 7 1.95 -10.21 -21.82
N ALA A 8 1.46 -11.33 -22.34
CA ALA A 8 0.10 -11.84 -22.24
C ALA A 8 -0.53 -11.71 -20.84
N CYS A 9 -1.85 -11.49 -20.83
CA CYS A 9 -2.54 -11.11 -19.61
C CYS A 9 -2.38 -12.12 -18.47
N LEU A 10 -1.87 -11.63 -17.33
CA LEU A 10 -1.38 -12.40 -16.19
C LEU A 10 -2.47 -12.73 -15.15
N ILE A 11 -3.75 -12.54 -15.50
CA ILE A 11 -4.88 -12.85 -14.60
C ILE A 11 -5.67 -14.02 -15.20
N PRO A 12 -5.74 -15.18 -14.53
CA PRO A 12 -6.60 -16.27 -14.96
C PRO A 12 -8.04 -15.78 -15.19
N GLN A 13 -8.66 -16.25 -16.27
CA GLN A 13 -9.98 -15.78 -16.69
C GLN A 13 -11.05 -15.96 -15.60
N GLU A 14 -10.94 -16.99 -14.78
CA GLU A 14 -11.83 -17.26 -13.65
C GLU A 14 -11.79 -16.18 -12.57
N ASP A 15 -10.60 -15.63 -12.27
CA ASP A 15 -10.43 -14.60 -11.25
C ASP A 15 -11.01 -13.27 -11.73
N ARG A 16 -10.92 -12.98 -13.03
CA ARG A 16 -11.60 -11.82 -13.64
C ARG A 16 -13.11 -11.88 -13.47
N VAL A 17 -13.70 -13.07 -13.62
CA VAL A 17 -15.14 -13.27 -13.46
C VAL A 17 -15.54 -13.06 -11.99
N LYS A 18 -14.79 -13.63 -11.04
CA LYS A 18 -15.00 -13.44 -9.59
C LYS A 18 -14.90 -11.96 -9.20
N LEU A 19 -13.88 -11.25 -9.67
CA LEU A 19 -13.66 -9.82 -9.43
C LEU A 19 -14.79 -8.95 -9.99
N ARG A 20 -15.23 -9.23 -11.22
CA ARG A 20 -16.35 -8.50 -11.84
C ARG A 20 -17.66 -8.74 -11.10
N ALA A 21 -17.91 -9.97 -10.67
CA ALA A 21 -19.10 -10.33 -9.90
C ALA A 21 -19.10 -9.72 -8.48
N ALA A 22 -17.93 -9.61 -7.84
CA ALA A 22 -17.82 -9.07 -6.49
C ALA A 22 -17.97 -7.55 -6.41
N LEU A 23 -17.69 -6.83 -7.50
CA LEU A 23 -17.71 -5.35 -7.52
C LEU A 23 -18.46 -4.78 -8.74
N PRO A 24 -19.73 -5.13 -8.98
CA PRO A 24 -20.47 -4.62 -10.14
C PRO A 24 -20.50 -3.08 -10.17
N SER A 25 -20.52 -2.43 -8.98
CA SER A 25 -20.51 -0.98 -8.84
C SER A 25 -19.17 -0.30 -9.18
N LEU A 26 -18.04 -1.00 -9.16
CA LEU A 26 -16.75 -0.42 -9.59
C LEU A 26 -16.73 -0.12 -11.09
N TRP A 27 -17.47 -0.92 -11.87
CA TRP A 27 -17.45 -0.89 -13.33
C TRP A 27 -18.46 0.09 -13.92
N VAL A 28 -19.38 0.66 -13.13
CA VAL A 28 -20.47 1.52 -13.64
C VAL A 28 -20.07 2.99 -13.71
N LEU A 29 -19.13 3.45 -12.89
CA LEU A 29 -18.77 4.87 -12.82
C LEU A 29 -17.61 5.22 -13.78
N PRO A 30 -17.56 6.42 -14.36
CA PRO A 30 -16.41 6.87 -15.16
C PRO A 30 -15.20 7.13 -14.24
N PHE A 31 -14.03 6.60 -14.55
CA PHE A 31 -12.82 6.84 -13.76
C PHE A 31 -12.37 8.28 -13.95
N LYS A 32 -12.33 9.06 -12.87
CA LYS A 32 -11.85 10.45 -12.89
C LYS A 32 -10.43 10.47 -12.34
N ARG A 33 -9.61 11.40 -12.84
CA ARG A 33 -8.29 11.68 -12.25
C ARG A 33 -8.48 11.94 -10.75
N GLY A 34 -7.81 11.17 -9.90
CA GLY A 34 -7.99 11.22 -8.45
C GLY A 34 -9.03 10.25 -7.86
N ASP A 35 -9.57 9.28 -8.63
CA ASP A 35 -10.45 8.23 -8.09
C ASP A 35 -9.66 7.13 -7.34
N HIS A 36 -8.84 7.56 -6.38
CA HIS A 36 -8.11 6.70 -5.45
C HIS A 36 -9.06 5.77 -4.67
N ARG A 37 -10.32 6.18 -4.50
CA ARG A 37 -11.34 5.39 -3.78
C ARG A 37 -11.59 4.04 -4.43
N ARG A 38 -11.63 3.95 -5.76
CA ARG A 38 -11.80 2.65 -6.43
C ARG A 38 -10.62 1.74 -6.25
N PHE A 39 -9.41 2.28 -6.42
CA PHE A 39 -8.19 1.52 -6.20
C PHE A 39 -8.14 0.97 -4.77
N PHE A 40 -8.36 1.80 -3.75
CA PHE A 40 -8.33 1.33 -2.36
C PHE A 40 -9.48 0.38 -2.00
N ARG A 41 -10.66 0.50 -2.62
CA ARG A 41 -11.72 -0.51 -2.49
C ARG A 41 -11.30 -1.85 -3.07
N LEU A 42 -10.63 -1.83 -4.22
CA LEU A 42 -10.10 -3.04 -4.85
C LEU A 42 -8.99 -3.67 -4.00
N VAL A 43 -8.05 -2.87 -3.48
CA VAL A 43 -7.03 -3.32 -2.52
C VAL A 43 -7.68 -3.98 -1.31
N ALA A 44 -8.65 -3.32 -0.67
CA ALA A 44 -9.34 -3.87 0.50
C ALA A 44 -10.09 -5.18 0.20
N LEU A 45 -10.60 -5.35 -1.03
CA LEU A 45 -11.23 -6.61 -1.43
C LEU A 45 -10.19 -7.71 -1.66
N ILE A 46 -9.07 -7.39 -2.31
CA ILE A 46 -7.95 -8.34 -2.50
C ILE A 46 -7.39 -8.78 -1.14
N GLU A 47 -7.24 -7.88 -0.18
CA GLU A 47 -6.78 -8.24 1.17
C GLU A 47 -7.75 -9.17 1.92
N LYS A 48 -9.05 -9.10 1.62
CA LYS A 48 -10.06 -10.03 2.16
C LYS A 48 -10.12 -11.37 1.43
N ASN A 49 -9.51 -11.45 0.24
CA ASN A 49 -9.49 -12.65 -0.60
C ASN A 49 -8.03 -12.96 -0.99
N PRO A 50 -7.19 -13.40 -0.02
CA PRO A 50 -5.75 -13.56 -0.23
C PRO A 50 -5.40 -14.52 -1.38
N ASP A 51 -6.30 -15.47 -1.68
CA ASP A 51 -6.18 -16.39 -2.82
C ASP A 51 -6.04 -15.65 -4.16
N TRP A 52 -6.53 -14.42 -4.29
CA TRP A 52 -6.41 -13.61 -5.50
C TRP A 52 -4.99 -13.08 -5.75
N CYS A 53 -4.11 -13.22 -4.76
CA CYS A 53 -2.69 -12.96 -4.91
C CYS A 53 -1.88 -14.23 -5.14
N GLN A 54 -2.44 -15.44 -5.05
CA GLN A 54 -1.67 -16.71 -5.07
C GLN A 54 -0.89 -16.92 -6.36
N ASP A 55 -1.38 -16.39 -7.47
CA ASP A 55 -0.70 -16.51 -8.76
C ASP A 55 0.46 -15.52 -8.94
N LEU A 56 0.57 -14.48 -8.09
CA LEU A 56 1.71 -13.56 -8.09
C LEU A 56 2.95 -14.29 -7.58
N THR A 57 3.54 -15.15 -8.41
CA THR A 57 4.75 -15.89 -8.04
C THR A 57 5.87 -14.89 -7.70
N SER A 58 6.88 -15.34 -6.94
CA SER A 58 8.08 -14.53 -6.68
C SER A 58 8.79 -14.06 -7.96
N GLU A 59 8.51 -14.72 -9.09
CA GLU A 59 9.02 -14.38 -10.43
C GLU A 59 8.19 -13.28 -11.11
N GLU A 60 6.90 -13.17 -10.81
CA GLU A 60 6.01 -12.11 -11.32
C GLU A 60 6.16 -10.77 -10.59
N LEU A 61 6.72 -10.78 -9.37
CA LEU A 61 7.20 -9.55 -8.76
C LEU A 61 8.40 -9.05 -9.58
N PRO A 62 8.34 -7.87 -10.21
CA PRO A 62 9.42 -7.42 -11.09
C PRO A 62 10.75 -7.51 -10.35
N SER A 63 11.67 -8.35 -10.84
CA SER A 63 12.99 -8.57 -10.25
C SER A 63 13.97 -7.44 -10.57
N GLY A 64 13.45 -6.25 -10.89
CA GLY A 64 14.26 -5.09 -11.23
C GLY A 64 14.94 -4.49 -9.99
N GLU A 65 16.15 -3.97 -10.18
CA GLU A 65 16.69 -2.96 -9.27
C GLU A 65 15.76 -1.75 -9.33
N TYR A 66 14.90 -1.59 -8.31
CA TYR A 66 14.12 -0.38 -8.16
C TYR A 66 15.09 0.75 -7.84
N VAL A 67 15.41 1.54 -8.87
CA VAL A 67 16.25 2.72 -8.75
C VAL A 67 15.57 3.68 -7.79
N LYS A 68 16.26 3.95 -6.69
CA LYS A 68 15.95 5.01 -5.73
C LYS A 68 15.56 6.28 -6.48
N LEU A 69 14.30 6.70 -6.33
CA LEU A 69 13.89 8.01 -6.82
C LEU A 69 14.70 9.06 -6.03
N HIS A 70 15.38 9.94 -6.76
CA HIS A 70 16.11 11.06 -6.19
C HIS A 70 15.24 12.31 -6.37
N HIS A 71 14.14 12.39 -5.61
CA HIS A 71 13.41 13.63 -5.43
C HIS A 71 13.84 14.28 -4.11
N GLU A 72 14.34 15.50 -4.23
CA GLU A 72 14.64 16.39 -3.10
C GLU A 72 13.51 17.42 -3.03
N ALA A 73 12.88 17.54 -1.86
CA ALA A 73 11.92 18.60 -1.58
C ALA A 73 12.29 19.30 -0.26
N ARG A 74 11.92 20.57 -0.13
CA ARG A 74 12.13 21.36 1.10
C ARG A 74 10.80 21.88 1.61
N ARG A 75 10.50 21.67 2.90
CA ARG A 75 9.37 22.29 3.60
C ARG A 75 9.83 22.72 4.99
N ASN A 76 9.61 23.99 5.35
CA ASN A 76 9.95 24.57 6.66
C ASN A 76 11.40 24.35 7.10
N GLY A 77 12.37 24.49 6.19
CA GLY A 77 13.80 24.31 6.51
C GLY A 77 14.24 22.86 6.77
N SER A 78 13.32 21.89 6.70
CA SER A 78 13.63 20.45 6.81
C SER A 78 13.92 19.87 5.42
N HIS A 79 14.93 19.00 5.34
CA HIS A 79 15.33 18.29 4.12
C HIS A 79 14.44 17.05 3.93
N TRP A 80 13.53 17.08 2.95
CA TRP A 80 12.74 15.92 2.55
C TRP A 80 13.49 15.24 1.42
N SER A 81 14.02 14.06 1.70
CA SER A 81 14.60 13.21 0.68
C SER A 81 13.73 11.97 0.58
N ASP A 82 13.54 11.43 -0.63
CA ASP A 82 12.87 10.14 -0.95
C ASP A 82 13.39 8.90 -0.18
N TYR A 83 14.26 9.09 0.79
CA TYR A 83 14.87 8.07 1.63
C TYR A 83 13.97 7.67 2.79
N TRP A 84 12.96 8.49 3.13
CA TRP A 84 12.19 8.31 4.36
C TRP A 84 10.81 7.78 4.01
N TRP A 85 10.63 6.52 4.34
CA TRP A 85 9.38 5.80 4.22
C TRP A 85 8.68 5.78 5.56
N LEU A 86 7.37 5.53 5.55
CA LEU A 86 6.58 5.48 6.76
C LEU A 86 6.14 4.06 7.03
N HIS A 87 6.15 3.65 8.30
CA HIS A 87 5.59 2.39 8.76
C HIS A 87 4.69 2.64 9.96
N GLY A 88 3.41 2.28 9.84
CA GLY A 88 2.49 2.24 10.98
C GLY A 88 2.54 0.88 11.66
N GLY A 89 2.92 0.85 12.93
CA GLY A 89 3.11 -0.41 13.66
C GLY A 89 2.96 -0.26 15.16
N ILE A 90 3.26 -1.33 15.89
CA ILE A 90 3.30 -1.33 17.37
C ILE A 90 4.59 -0.66 17.82
N ARG A 91 4.53 0.14 18.88
CA ARG A 91 5.71 0.69 19.55
C ARG A 91 6.67 -0.43 20.01
N GLY A 92 7.97 -0.13 20.03
CA GLY A 92 8.97 -1.04 20.58
C GLY A 92 10.35 -0.90 19.94
N ARG A 93 10.45 -0.19 18.81
CA ARG A 93 11.75 0.14 18.18
C ARG A 93 12.20 1.55 18.47
N LYS A 94 13.51 1.72 18.59
CA LYS A 94 14.21 3.01 18.76
C LYS A 94 14.89 3.44 17.46
N PRO A 95 15.15 4.75 17.25
CA PRO A 95 16.03 5.22 16.19
C PRO A 95 17.36 4.46 16.15
N GLY A 96 17.78 4.04 14.96
CA GLY A 96 18.96 3.22 14.71
C GLY A 96 18.70 1.72 14.62
N GLU A 97 17.60 1.22 15.21
CA GLU A 97 17.22 -0.20 15.14
C GLU A 97 16.54 -0.55 13.82
N TYR A 98 16.31 -1.84 13.56
CA TYR A 98 15.61 -2.31 12.37
C TYR A 98 14.19 -2.80 12.69
N LEU A 99 13.25 -2.40 11.83
CA LEU A 99 12.03 -3.15 11.59
C LEU A 99 12.40 -4.42 10.83
N LEU A 100 11.91 -5.56 11.33
CA LEU A 100 12.15 -6.88 10.79
C LEU A 100 10.80 -7.56 10.51
N PRO A 101 10.74 -8.45 9.51
CA PRO A 101 9.53 -9.16 9.15
C PRO A 101 9.13 -10.15 10.26
N ALA A 102 7.84 -10.52 10.32
CA ALA A 102 7.31 -11.40 11.36
C ALA A 102 7.96 -12.80 11.37
N SER A 103 8.44 -13.28 10.21
CA SER A 103 9.18 -14.53 10.10
C SER A 103 10.54 -14.50 10.80
N VAL A 104 11.08 -13.30 11.06
CA VAL A 104 12.32 -13.09 11.83
C VAL A 104 12.03 -12.79 13.29
N THR A 105 10.99 -11.97 13.59
CA THR A 105 10.68 -11.57 14.97
C THR A 105 9.83 -12.58 15.73
N GLY A 106 9.14 -13.49 15.03
CA GLY A 106 8.13 -14.38 15.59
C GLY A 106 6.83 -13.66 15.99
N GLN A 107 6.71 -12.35 15.75
CA GLN A 107 5.56 -11.55 16.13
C GLN A 107 4.64 -11.34 14.93
N ASP A 108 3.45 -11.94 14.96
CA ASP A 108 2.36 -11.72 13.99
C ASP A 108 1.20 -10.96 14.65
N PRO A 109 1.31 -9.64 14.84
CA PRO A 109 0.31 -8.87 15.57
C PRO A 109 -1.06 -8.81 14.88
N ARG A 110 -1.14 -9.14 13.58
CA ARG A 110 -2.39 -9.17 12.83
C ARG A 110 -2.98 -10.57 12.71
N GLN A 111 -2.26 -11.59 13.17
CA GLN A 111 -2.67 -13.00 13.09
C GLN A 111 -3.01 -13.41 11.65
N GLU A 112 -2.29 -12.86 10.67
CA GLU A 112 -2.53 -13.12 9.24
C GLU A 112 -2.03 -14.52 8.83
N GLY A 113 -1.19 -15.16 9.64
CA GLY A 113 -0.76 -16.54 9.43
C GLY A 113 0.10 -16.71 8.17
N ASN A 114 -0.04 -17.85 7.51
CA ASN A 114 0.77 -18.24 6.33
C ASN A 114 0.07 -17.92 4.99
N SER A 115 -0.92 -17.03 4.94
CA SER A 115 -1.59 -16.68 3.67
C SER A 115 -0.60 -16.10 2.67
N PHE A 116 -0.74 -16.45 1.38
CA PHE A 116 0.05 -15.86 0.30
C PHE A 116 -0.51 -14.48 -0.13
N PRO A 117 0.33 -13.47 -0.46
CA PRO A 117 1.78 -13.44 -0.29
C PRO A 117 2.12 -13.58 1.19
N ARG A 118 3.19 -14.29 1.56
CA ARG A 118 3.57 -14.50 2.96
C ARG A 118 3.92 -13.16 3.60
N ARG A 119 2.90 -12.47 4.12
CA ARG A 119 3.01 -11.12 4.69
C ARG A 119 4.05 -11.08 5.79
N LYS A 120 4.20 -12.21 6.49
CA LYS A 120 5.23 -12.44 7.49
C LYS A 120 6.66 -12.28 7.00
N ASP A 121 6.94 -12.36 5.70
CA ASP A 121 8.30 -12.30 5.14
C ASP A 121 8.72 -10.87 4.73
N PHE A 122 7.85 -9.88 4.93
CA PHE A 122 8.09 -8.51 4.50
C PHE A 122 7.88 -7.49 5.63
N VAL A 123 8.61 -6.39 5.53
CA VAL A 123 8.29 -5.13 6.23
C VAL A 123 7.48 -4.27 5.28
N PHE A 124 6.28 -3.87 5.71
CA PHE A 124 5.40 -3.00 4.92
C PHE A 124 5.70 -1.54 5.22
N ILE A 125 5.84 -0.74 4.17
CA ILE A 125 6.12 0.69 4.25
C ILE A 125 5.23 1.45 3.26
N CYS A 126 5.05 2.75 3.46
CA CYS A 126 4.26 3.59 2.58
C CYS A 126 4.85 5.00 2.46
N ARG A 127 4.42 5.74 1.43
CA ARG A 127 4.83 7.14 1.20
C ARG A 127 3.94 8.14 1.93
N ASN A 128 2.73 7.72 2.25
CA ASN A 128 1.66 8.60 2.72
C ASN A 128 1.42 8.44 4.22
N ASP A 129 1.46 9.56 4.93
CA ASP A 129 1.27 9.63 6.39
C ASP A 129 -0.11 9.14 6.81
N VAL A 130 -1.15 9.40 6.01
CA VAL A 130 -2.52 8.93 6.28
C VAL A 130 -2.58 7.40 6.36
N PHE A 131 -1.85 6.69 5.49
CA PHE A 131 -1.81 5.23 5.49
C PHE A 131 -1.01 4.69 6.68
N ALA A 132 0.16 5.25 6.96
CA ALA A 132 0.93 4.86 8.14
C ALA A 132 0.12 5.10 9.42
N ASN A 133 -0.56 6.22 9.51
CA ASN A 133 -1.40 6.57 10.64
C ASN A 133 -2.58 5.61 10.81
N LEU A 134 -3.28 5.26 9.71
CA LEU A 134 -4.36 4.27 9.73
C LEU A 134 -3.87 2.94 10.35
N TYR A 135 -2.72 2.46 9.91
CA TYR A 135 -2.15 1.21 10.42
C TYR A 135 -1.69 1.31 11.88
N ALA A 136 -1.11 2.44 12.29
CA ALA A 136 -0.79 2.70 13.69
C ALA A 136 -2.04 2.75 14.57
N CYS A 137 -3.16 3.28 14.07
CA CYS A 137 -4.42 3.33 14.82
C CYS A 137 -5.06 1.95 15.04
N HIS A 138 -4.77 0.97 14.19
CA HIS A 138 -5.24 -0.42 14.37
C HIS A 138 -4.51 -1.18 15.49
N GLN A 139 -3.43 -0.64 16.03
CA GLN A 139 -2.67 -1.24 17.13
C GLN A 139 -3.07 -0.59 18.46
N SER A 140 -2.98 -1.26 19.60
CA SER A 140 -3.32 -0.65 20.90
C SER A 140 -2.34 0.47 21.28
N ASP A 141 -1.04 0.21 21.19
CA ASP A 141 0.08 1.17 21.40
C ASP A 141 0.80 1.44 20.06
N GLY A 142 0.05 1.95 19.08
CA GLY A 142 0.58 2.15 17.75
C GLY A 142 1.28 3.48 17.55
N VAL A 143 2.35 3.45 16.74
CA VAL A 143 3.17 4.61 16.37
C VAL A 143 3.45 4.63 14.87
N ILE A 144 3.89 5.78 14.39
CA ILE A 144 4.41 5.94 13.04
C ILE A 144 5.94 5.99 13.12
N TYR A 145 6.58 5.09 12.40
CA TYR A 145 8.02 5.08 12.20
C TYR A 145 8.38 5.76 10.89
N GLU A 146 9.36 6.66 10.94
CA GLU A 146 10.11 7.08 9.75
C GLU A 146 11.26 6.12 9.57
N VAL A 147 11.40 5.52 8.38
CA VAL A 147 12.32 4.43 8.14
C VAL A 147 13.08 4.56 6.83
N ALA A 148 14.30 4.05 6.81
CA ALA A 148 15.10 3.85 5.61
C ALA A 148 15.12 2.35 5.29
N PRO A 149 14.41 1.89 4.25
CA PRO A 149 14.40 0.47 3.87
C PRO A 149 15.76 0.03 3.33
N ASP A 150 16.15 -1.20 3.64
CA ASP A 150 17.25 -1.86 2.95
C ASP A 150 16.72 -2.40 1.62
N ASN A 151 17.31 -1.94 0.51
CA ASN A 151 16.90 -2.27 -0.86
C ASN A 151 16.87 -3.80 -1.11
N PRO A 152 16.04 -4.29 -2.06
CA PRO A 152 15.09 -3.54 -2.89
C PRO A 152 13.71 -3.33 -2.23
N ILE A 153 13.07 -2.21 -2.58
CA ILE A 153 11.66 -1.92 -2.26
C ILE A 153 10.79 -2.44 -3.41
N ARG A 154 9.66 -3.07 -3.09
CA ARG A 154 8.69 -3.60 -4.06
C ARG A 154 7.29 -3.09 -3.76
N PRO A 155 6.40 -2.92 -4.76
CA PRO A 155 4.98 -2.68 -4.49
C PRO A 155 4.41 -3.76 -3.58
N GLN A 156 3.53 -3.38 -2.65
CA GLN A 156 2.78 -4.35 -1.85
C GLN A 156 1.95 -5.24 -2.79
N PRO A 157 1.94 -6.57 -2.65
CA PRO A 157 1.30 -7.42 -3.66
C PRO A 157 -0.20 -7.16 -3.85
N SER A 158 -0.95 -6.82 -2.80
CA SER A 158 -2.37 -6.43 -2.94
C SER A 158 -2.55 -5.14 -3.75
N HIS A 159 -1.63 -4.18 -3.61
CA HIS A 159 -1.62 -2.96 -4.40
C HIS A 159 -1.21 -3.23 -5.85
N LEU A 160 -0.20 -4.07 -6.07
CA LEU A 160 0.21 -4.49 -7.41
C LEU A 160 -0.92 -5.22 -8.13
N ARG A 161 -1.59 -6.15 -7.45
CA ARG A 161 -2.73 -6.88 -8.01
C ARG A 161 -3.88 -5.95 -8.38
N ALA A 162 -4.22 -5.01 -7.49
CA ALA A 162 -5.22 -3.98 -7.79
C ALA A 162 -4.84 -3.17 -9.03
N LEU A 163 -3.58 -2.80 -9.16
CA LEU A 163 -3.06 -2.06 -10.30
C LEU A 163 -3.18 -2.87 -11.60
N MET A 164 -2.79 -4.15 -11.59
CA MET A 164 -2.89 -5.04 -12.76
C MET A 164 -4.35 -5.17 -13.23
N ILE A 165 -5.29 -5.36 -12.30
CA ILE A 165 -6.72 -5.45 -12.63
C ILE A 165 -7.23 -4.16 -13.26
N LEU A 166 -6.81 -2.99 -12.74
CA LEU A 166 -7.18 -1.70 -13.34
C LEU A 166 -6.56 -1.52 -14.72
N TRP A 167 -5.31 -1.96 -14.91
CA TRP A 167 -4.62 -1.87 -16.19
C TRP A 167 -5.32 -2.65 -17.30
N GLU A 168 -5.95 -3.77 -16.93
CA GLU A 168 -6.72 -4.60 -17.85
C GLU A 168 -8.14 -4.07 -18.13
N ASP A 169 -8.61 -3.03 -17.43
CA ASP A 169 -9.91 -2.43 -17.70
C ASP A 169 -9.87 -1.68 -19.04
N PRO A 170 -10.64 -2.08 -20.06
CA PRO A 170 -10.68 -1.36 -21.33
C PRO A 170 -11.09 0.11 -21.17
N LYS A 171 -11.83 0.46 -20.10
CA LYS A 171 -12.20 1.84 -19.79
C LYS A 171 -11.01 2.68 -19.34
N LEU A 172 -9.91 2.05 -18.89
CA LEU A 172 -8.69 2.69 -18.43
C LEU A 172 -7.54 2.61 -19.44
N ALA A 173 -7.75 2.00 -20.61
CA ALA A 173 -6.71 1.85 -21.65
C ALA A 173 -6.07 3.18 -22.10
N HIS A 174 -6.76 4.31 -21.90
CA HIS A 174 -6.26 5.65 -22.23
C HIS A 174 -5.47 6.32 -21.09
N VAL A 175 -5.46 5.74 -19.88
CA VAL A 175 -4.76 6.28 -18.73
C VAL A 175 -3.28 5.90 -18.83
N PRO A 176 -2.34 6.86 -18.86
CA PRO A 176 -0.92 6.54 -18.86
C PRO A 176 -0.51 5.70 -17.65
N GLY A 177 0.34 4.71 -17.87
CA GLY A 177 0.80 3.82 -16.82
C GLY A 177 1.47 4.51 -15.63
N SER A 178 2.16 5.62 -15.87
CA SER A 178 2.75 6.45 -14.82
C SER A 178 1.70 6.96 -13.83
N ILE A 179 0.51 7.35 -14.31
CA ILE A 179 -0.59 7.81 -13.45
C ILE A 179 -1.15 6.65 -12.61
N LEU A 180 -1.24 5.46 -13.18
CA LEU A 180 -1.70 4.28 -12.44
C LEU A 180 -0.67 3.88 -11.36
N ILE A 181 0.63 3.95 -11.67
CA ILE A 181 1.72 3.68 -10.71
C ILE A 181 1.70 4.68 -9.55
N GLU A 182 1.35 5.95 -9.79
CA GLU A 182 1.18 6.95 -8.72
C GLU A 182 0.13 6.54 -7.67
N MET A 183 -0.81 5.64 -8.00
CA MET A 183 -1.81 5.14 -7.05
C MET A 183 -1.26 4.14 -6.03
N LEU A 184 -0.06 3.60 -6.25
CA LEU A 184 0.59 2.68 -5.31
C LEU A 184 1.00 3.42 -4.03
N GLU A 185 0.33 3.14 -2.91
CA GLU A 185 0.71 3.70 -1.61
C GLU A 185 1.50 2.72 -0.73
N GLY A 186 1.24 1.42 -0.85
CA GLY A 186 1.81 0.35 -0.06
C GLY A 186 2.98 -0.32 -0.77
N PHE A 187 4.07 -0.50 -0.05
CA PHE A 187 5.31 -1.11 -0.51
C PHE A 187 5.85 -2.07 0.54
N THR A 188 6.80 -2.91 0.13
CA THR A 188 7.43 -3.92 0.97
C THR A 188 8.95 -3.89 0.78
N CYS A 189 9.69 -4.15 1.85
CA CYS A 189 11.13 -4.41 1.84
C CYS A 189 11.47 -5.58 2.77
N SER A 190 12.72 -6.04 2.75
CA SER A 190 13.18 -7.13 3.61
C SER A 190 13.36 -6.69 5.07
N ARG A 191 13.81 -5.44 5.29
CA ARG A 191 13.93 -4.78 6.59
C ARG A 191 14.03 -3.27 6.39
N ALA A 192 13.80 -2.49 7.43
CA ALA A 192 13.95 -1.03 7.37
C ALA A 192 14.53 -0.46 8.66
N LYS A 193 15.56 0.39 8.54
CA LYS A 193 16.18 1.06 9.68
C LYS A 193 15.29 2.20 10.16
N VAL A 194 14.99 2.24 11.45
CA VAL A 194 14.23 3.32 12.09
C VAL A 194 15.09 4.58 12.16
N ILE A 195 14.57 5.66 11.60
CA ILE A 195 15.18 6.99 11.62
C ILE A 195 14.57 7.82 12.76
N ALA A 196 13.25 7.80 12.87
CA ALA A 196 12.51 8.51 13.89
C ALA A 196 11.20 7.78 14.24
N THR A 197 10.58 8.21 15.33
CA THR A 197 9.28 7.71 15.79
C THR A 197 8.39 8.90 16.12
N ARG A 198 7.14 8.84 15.65
CA ARG A 198 6.11 9.84 15.87
C ARG A 198 4.88 9.18 16.46
N GLU A 199 4.17 9.93 17.29
CA GLU A 199 2.85 9.51 17.76
C GLU A 199 1.88 9.45 16.58
N ARG A 200 1.02 8.43 16.59
CA ARG A 200 -0.11 8.43 15.67
C ARG A 200 -0.98 9.66 15.96
N SER A 201 -1.46 10.30 14.90
CA SER A 201 -2.56 11.22 15.05
C SER A 201 -3.83 10.39 15.19
N LEU A 202 -4.67 10.65 16.19
CA LEU A 202 -6.03 10.09 16.12
C LEU A 202 -6.61 10.52 14.77
N PRO A 203 -7.29 9.62 14.04
CA PRO A 203 -7.84 9.95 12.74
C PRO A 203 -8.60 11.25 12.93
N TRP A 204 -8.27 12.26 12.12
CA TRP A 204 -9.10 13.43 11.98
C TRP A 204 -10.48 12.87 11.63
N TYR A 205 -11.34 12.74 12.64
CA TYR A 205 -12.77 12.73 12.41
C TYR A 205 -12.93 14.04 11.66
N HIS A 206 -13.13 13.94 10.35
CA HIS A 206 -13.57 15.09 9.59
C HIS A 206 -14.74 15.64 10.39
N ASP A 207 -14.53 16.83 10.96
CA ASP A 207 -15.49 17.55 11.80
C ASP A 207 -16.73 17.95 10.99
N ASP A 208 -16.89 17.39 9.80
CA ASP A 208 -18.08 17.34 8.95
C ASP A 208 -19.33 16.78 9.70
N GLN A 209 -19.15 16.19 10.90
CA GLN A 209 -20.25 15.87 11.82
C GLN A 209 -20.43 16.86 13.00
N ALA A 210 -19.44 17.69 13.33
CA ALA A 210 -19.57 18.69 14.41
C ALA A 210 -20.43 19.91 14.01
N GLY A 211 -20.85 20.00 12.75
CA GLY A 211 -21.69 21.08 12.23
C GLY A 211 -23.18 20.77 12.09
N ARG A 212 -23.68 19.57 12.44
CA ARG A 212 -25.14 19.33 12.42
C ARG A 212 -25.71 19.72 13.78
N PRO A 213 -26.43 20.86 13.90
CA PRO A 213 -27.13 21.18 15.14
C PRO A 213 -28.06 20.01 15.47
N ARG A 214 -27.95 19.48 16.69
CA ARG A 214 -28.95 18.57 17.23
C ARG A 214 -30.27 19.33 17.17
N ARG A 215 -31.22 18.86 16.36
CA ARG A 215 -32.59 19.34 16.47
C ARG A 215 -33.05 18.91 17.85
N HIS A 216 -33.22 19.90 18.73
CA HIS A 216 -34.00 19.72 19.93
C HIS A 216 -35.45 19.65 19.47
N ASP A 217 -36.04 18.46 19.57
CA ASP A 217 -37.48 18.30 19.67
C ASP A 217 -37.96 18.76 21.05
#